data_AF-A0AAV2R6L0-F1
#
_entry.id   AF-A0AAV2R6L0-F1
#
_cell.length_a   1.000
_cell.length_b   1.000
_cell.length_c   1.000
_cell.angle_alpha   90.00
_cell.angle_beta   90.00
_cell.angle_gamma   90.00
#
_symmetry.space_group_name_H-M   'P 1'
#
loop_
_entity.id
_entity.type
_entity.pdbx_description
1 polymer ?
#
loop_
_entity_poly.entity_id
_entity_poly.type
_entity_poly.pdbx_seq_one_letter_code
_entity_poly.pdbx_strand_id
1 'polypeptide(L)'
;MASSVSGGKRSAADFSHYGGSVKRPAISNQMLACMNDPNLVVEADERVVIMKEKYPKALYHFLVTPREHIPSLKSLKREQSELLRYMEAYAHLLATKYPGIDFRYGYHAIPSMSQIHLHMISQEFDSPCLKTKRHWNSFNSRYFLDSKDVIRCLEERGMVVTMTPVAGEKLLDQPLKCNKCVYAPQNIPKLKQHLNKHSNN
;
A
#
# COMPACT_ATOMS: atom_id res chain seq x y z
N MET A 1 12.29 76.64 38.70
CA MET A 1 12.05 77.19 37.36
C MET A 1 12.13 76.06 36.34
N ALA A 2 11.21 76.07 35.38
CA ALA A 2 11.01 75.11 34.29
C ALA A 2 12.29 74.92 33.44
N SER A 3 12.50 73.82 32.72
CA SER A 3 11.75 73.30 31.55
C SER A 3 12.39 71.93 31.18
N SER A 4 11.86 70.99 30.40
CA SER A 4 10.65 70.81 29.57
C SER A 4 10.62 69.35 29.09
N VAL A 5 9.44 68.90 28.68
CA VAL A 5 9.03 67.53 28.34
C VAL A 5 9.36 67.11 26.90
N SER A 6 9.68 65.82 26.69
CA SER A 6 9.17 64.94 25.60
C SER A 6 9.76 63.53 25.84
N GLY A 7 9.09 62.39 25.75
CA GLY A 7 7.88 62.01 25.03
C GLY A 7 8.22 60.83 24.12
N GLY A 8 8.18 59.59 24.62
CA GLY A 8 8.51 58.39 23.81
C GLY A 8 7.97 57.10 24.45
N LYS A 9 7.05 56.44 23.76
CA LYS A 9 6.14 55.39 24.23
C LYS A 9 6.82 54.01 24.43
N ARG A 10 6.21 53.24 25.33
CA ARG A 10 6.48 51.83 25.66
C ARG A 10 6.43 50.92 24.42
N SER A 11 7.20 49.84 24.44
CA SER A 11 6.71 48.56 23.92
C SER A 11 7.36 47.40 24.66
N ALA A 12 6.51 46.55 25.26
CA ALA A 12 6.87 45.19 25.65
C ALA A 12 6.99 44.38 24.36
N ALA A 13 8.14 43.74 24.14
CA ALA A 13 8.31 42.84 23.02
C ALA A 13 7.52 41.55 23.29
N ASP A 14 6.36 41.45 22.66
CA ASP A 14 5.55 40.24 22.53
C ASP A 14 6.38 39.12 21.91
N PHE A 15 6.66 38.06 22.69
CA PHE A 15 7.01 36.75 22.15
C PHE A 15 5.72 36.06 21.72
N SER A 16 5.21 36.42 20.54
CA SER A 16 4.14 35.68 19.88
C SER A 16 4.52 35.33 18.45
N HIS A 17 4.34 34.05 18.12
CA HIS A 17 4.24 33.48 16.78
C HIS A 17 5.52 33.20 16.00
N TYR A 18 6.11 32.04 16.29
CA TYR A 18 6.55 31.12 15.23
C TYR A 18 5.85 29.76 15.42
N GLY A 19 4.51 29.79 15.35
CA GLY A 19 3.67 28.60 15.21
C GLY A 19 3.52 28.23 13.73
N GLY A 20 4.62 27.91 13.06
CA GLY A 20 4.54 27.32 11.73
C GLY A 20 4.05 25.89 11.85
N SER A 21 2.73 25.68 11.79
CA SER A 21 2.15 24.33 11.70
C SER A 21 2.65 23.69 10.42
N VAL A 22 3.69 22.85 10.54
CA VAL A 22 4.15 21.98 9.46
C VAL A 22 2.93 21.15 9.04
N LYS A 23 2.33 21.48 7.89
CA LYS A 23 1.23 20.70 7.32
C LYS A 23 1.78 19.29 7.11
N ARG A 24 1.38 18.36 7.96
CA ARG A 24 1.68 16.94 7.75
C ARG A 24 1.11 16.56 6.38
N PRO A 25 1.86 15.89 5.50
CA PRO A 25 1.31 15.44 4.24
C PRO A 25 0.07 14.58 4.52
N ALA A 26 -0.99 14.80 3.75
CA ALA A 26 -2.28 14.16 3.94
C ALA A 26 -2.42 12.97 2.97
N ILE A 27 -3.26 12.00 3.36
CA ILE A 27 -3.68 10.89 2.48
C ILE A 27 -4.22 11.49 1.18
N SER A 28 -3.85 10.90 0.04
CA SER A 28 -4.34 11.37 -1.27
C SER A 28 -5.87 11.38 -1.32
N ASN A 29 -6.47 12.38 -1.99
CA ASN A 29 -7.93 12.51 -2.10
C ASN A 29 -8.59 11.25 -2.67
N GLN A 30 -7.93 10.57 -3.62
CA GLN A 30 -8.43 9.33 -4.19
C GLN A 30 -8.51 8.21 -3.16
N MET A 31 -7.44 7.99 -2.39
CA MET A 31 -7.40 6.97 -1.35
C MET A 31 -8.44 7.29 -0.25
N LEU A 32 -8.51 8.56 0.16
CA LEU A 32 -9.49 8.99 1.16
C LEU A 32 -10.93 8.79 0.70
N ALA A 33 -11.22 9.02 -0.58
CA ALA A 33 -12.54 8.75 -1.15
C ALA A 33 -12.87 7.24 -1.08
N CYS A 34 -11.94 6.36 -1.45
CA CYS A 34 -12.13 4.92 -1.36
C CYS A 34 -12.35 4.44 0.08
N MET A 35 -11.59 4.98 1.04
CA MET A 35 -11.72 4.62 2.46
C MET A 35 -13.06 5.04 3.09
N ASN A 36 -13.78 5.97 2.46
CA ASN A 36 -15.08 6.46 2.92
C ASN A 36 -16.25 6.00 2.02
N ASP A 37 -16.00 5.19 0.99
CA ASP A 37 -17.04 4.68 0.10
C ASP A 37 -17.66 3.39 0.70
N PRO A 38 -18.92 3.42 1.15
CA PRO A 38 -19.57 2.27 1.77
C PRO A 38 -19.74 1.08 0.81
N ASN A 39 -19.63 1.28 -0.51
CA ASN A 39 -19.69 0.18 -1.48
C ASN A 39 -18.36 -0.54 -1.65
N LEU A 40 -17.25 0.13 -1.31
CA LEU A 40 -15.90 -0.43 -1.40
C LEU A 40 -15.44 -1.01 -0.07
N VAL A 41 -15.78 -0.38 1.05
CA VAL A 41 -15.38 -0.83 2.38
C VAL A 41 -16.04 -2.18 2.70
N VAL A 42 -15.22 -3.13 3.12
CA VAL A 42 -15.64 -4.49 3.50
C VAL A 42 -15.63 -4.65 5.02
N GLU A 43 -14.55 -4.19 5.66
CA GLU A 43 -14.36 -4.21 7.10
C GLU A 43 -13.60 -2.94 7.50
N ALA A 44 -13.86 -2.41 8.68
CA ALA A 44 -13.14 -1.26 9.19
C ALA A 44 -13.17 -1.23 10.72
N ASP A 45 -12.10 -0.74 11.32
CA ASP A 45 -12.02 -0.42 12.74
C ASP A 45 -11.38 0.97 12.94
N GLU A 46 -10.95 1.27 14.16
CA GLU A 46 -10.32 2.55 14.52
C GLU A 46 -8.92 2.75 13.93
N ARG A 47 -8.26 1.69 13.47
CA ARG A 47 -6.86 1.68 13.01
C ARG A 47 -6.73 1.42 11.51
N VAL A 48 -7.58 0.56 10.95
CA VAL A 48 -7.44 0.00 9.59
C VAL A 48 -8.78 -0.06 8.87
N VAL A 49 -8.73 0.11 7.54
CA VAL A 49 -9.86 -0.09 6.62
C VAL A 49 -9.47 -1.16 5.60
N ILE A 50 -10.32 -2.16 5.41
CA ILE A 50 -10.23 -3.13 4.32
C ILE A 50 -11.28 -2.79 3.27
N MET A 51 -10.85 -2.62 2.02
CA MET A 51 -11.72 -2.27 0.91
C MET A 51 -11.46 -3.15 -0.32
N LYS A 52 -12.49 -3.32 -1.16
CA LYS A 52 -12.34 -3.95 -2.47
C LYS A 52 -11.48 -3.07 -3.37
N GLU A 53 -10.54 -3.68 -4.08
CA GLU A 53 -9.79 -2.96 -5.11
C GLU A 53 -10.71 -2.65 -6.31
N LYS A 54 -10.71 -1.40 -6.76
CA LYS A 54 -11.58 -0.91 -7.84
C LYS A 54 -11.28 -1.60 -9.18
N TYR A 55 -10.03 -1.96 -9.43
CA TYR A 55 -9.59 -2.67 -10.63
C TYR A 55 -8.91 -3.99 -10.25
N PRO A 56 -9.67 -4.99 -9.74
CA PRO A 56 -9.12 -6.19 -9.11
C PRO A 56 -8.30 -7.00 -10.12
N LYS A 57 -7.18 -7.61 -9.73
CA LYS A 57 -6.33 -8.40 -10.65
C LYS A 57 -6.52 -9.91 -10.51
N ALA A 58 -7.36 -10.31 -9.56
CA ALA A 58 -7.81 -11.66 -9.28
C ALA A 58 -9.30 -11.61 -8.89
N LEU A 59 -9.92 -12.76 -8.60
CA LEU A 59 -11.32 -12.86 -8.18
C LEU A 59 -11.55 -12.07 -6.89
N TYR A 60 -10.62 -12.21 -5.94
CA TYR A 60 -10.60 -11.47 -4.69
C TYR A 60 -9.34 -10.62 -4.61
N HIS A 61 -9.52 -9.31 -4.59
CA HIS A 61 -8.42 -8.36 -4.42
C HIS A 61 -8.87 -7.24 -3.50
N PHE A 62 -8.29 -7.20 -2.30
CA PHE A 62 -8.57 -6.21 -1.29
C PHE A 62 -7.32 -5.37 -1.01
N LEU A 63 -7.57 -4.14 -0.56
CA LEU A 63 -6.57 -3.24 -0.01
C LEU A 63 -6.83 -3.09 1.48
N VAL A 64 -5.82 -3.40 2.29
CA VAL A 64 -5.82 -3.16 3.73
C VAL A 64 -4.96 -1.93 3.99
N THR A 65 -5.57 -0.86 4.49
CA THR A 65 -4.95 0.47 4.58
C THR A 65 -5.09 1.02 6.00
N PRO A 66 -4.02 1.52 6.63
CA PRO A 66 -4.13 2.15 7.94
C PRO A 66 -4.79 3.53 7.82
N ARG A 67 -5.46 3.97 8.89
CA ARG A 67 -5.98 5.33 9.02
C ARG A 67 -4.86 6.35 9.28
N GLU A 68 -3.75 5.92 9.87
CA GLU A 68 -2.53 6.72 9.95
C GLU A 68 -1.97 6.97 8.55
N HIS A 69 -1.58 8.22 8.26
CA HIS A 69 -0.94 8.54 6.99
C HIS A 69 0.52 8.05 6.97
N ILE A 70 0.79 7.07 6.12
CA ILE A 70 2.13 6.55 5.86
C ILE A 70 2.33 6.55 4.34
N PRO A 71 3.10 7.50 3.78
CA PRO A 71 3.09 7.74 2.34
C PRO A 71 3.72 6.60 1.52
N SER A 72 4.67 5.85 2.08
CA SER A 72 5.34 4.75 1.38
C SER A 72 6.00 3.75 2.33
N LEU A 73 6.46 2.62 1.79
CA LEU A 73 7.28 1.67 2.56
C LEU A 73 8.59 2.29 3.08
N LYS A 74 9.16 3.26 2.35
CA LYS A 74 10.41 3.94 2.72
C LYS A 74 10.26 4.87 3.92
N SER A 75 9.04 5.31 4.22
CA SER A 75 8.76 6.17 5.38
C SER A 75 8.46 5.40 6.66
N LEU A 76 8.35 4.08 6.59
CA LEU A 76 8.15 3.22 7.76
C LEU A 76 9.38 3.26 8.68
N LYS A 77 9.12 3.26 9.98
CA LYS A 77 10.11 3.07 11.04
C LYS A 77 9.77 1.82 11.84
N ARG A 78 10.71 1.39 12.68
CA ARG A 78 10.60 0.16 13.49
C ARG A 78 9.29 0.11 14.29
N GLU A 79 8.84 1.27 14.79
CA GLU A 79 7.66 1.41 15.63
C GLU A 79 6.37 1.04 14.90
N GLN A 80 6.31 1.22 13.57
CA GLN A 80 5.16 0.81 12.75
C GLN A 80 5.12 -0.70 12.43
N SER A 81 6.10 -1.50 12.88
CA SER A 81 6.07 -2.96 12.64
C SER A 81 4.83 -3.62 13.25
N GLU A 82 4.37 -3.16 14.42
CA GLU A 82 3.14 -3.67 15.04
C GLU A 82 1.90 -3.35 14.20
N LEU A 83 1.81 -2.14 13.64
CA LEU A 83 0.71 -1.78 12.74
C LEU A 83 0.68 -2.69 11.50
N LEU A 84 1.83 -3.02 10.91
CA LEU A 84 1.89 -3.94 9.77
C LEU A 84 1.43 -5.36 10.15
N ARG A 85 1.84 -5.86 11.32
CA ARG A 85 1.36 -7.16 11.84
C ARG A 85 -0.16 -7.12 12.07
N TYR A 86 -0.68 -6.01 12.59
CA TYR A 86 -2.11 -5.81 12.79
C TYR A 86 -2.87 -5.82 11.46
N MET A 87 -2.38 -5.10 10.43
CA MET A 87 -2.97 -5.11 9.09
C MET A 87 -3.03 -6.52 8.49
N GLU A 88 -1.94 -7.30 8.57
CA GLU A 88 -1.92 -8.67 8.06
C GLU A 88 -2.84 -9.61 8.86
N ALA A 89 -2.84 -9.51 10.20
CA ALA A 89 -3.75 -10.28 11.04
C ALA A 89 -5.22 -9.99 10.73
N TYR A 90 -5.57 -8.72 10.48
CA TYR A 90 -6.93 -8.35 10.11
C TYR A 90 -7.31 -8.85 8.72
N ALA A 91 -6.37 -8.83 7.77
CA ALA A 91 -6.53 -9.46 6.46
C ALA A 91 -6.78 -10.98 6.58
N HIS A 92 -6.06 -11.66 7.46
CA HIS A 92 -6.26 -13.08 7.75
C HIS A 92 -7.63 -13.37 8.37
N LEU A 93 -8.13 -12.50 9.25
CA LEU A 93 -9.48 -12.63 9.79
C LEU A 93 -10.51 -12.55 8.66
N LEU A 94 -10.37 -11.60 7.73
CA LEU A 94 -11.24 -11.52 6.55
C LEU A 94 -11.13 -12.78 5.67
N ALA A 95 -9.92 -13.33 5.50
CA ALA A 95 -9.68 -14.54 4.70
C ALA A 95 -10.47 -15.76 5.20
N THR A 96 -10.79 -15.84 6.50
CA THR A 96 -11.63 -16.93 7.04
C THR A 96 -13.03 -16.99 6.43
N LYS A 97 -13.51 -15.88 5.85
CA LYS A 97 -14.80 -15.81 5.13
C LYS A 97 -14.75 -16.41 3.72
N TYR A 98 -13.57 -16.80 3.23
CA TYR A 98 -13.32 -17.32 1.88
C TYR A 98 -12.60 -18.67 1.93
N PRO A 99 -13.25 -19.74 2.44
CA PRO A 99 -12.62 -21.05 2.58
C PRO A 99 -12.19 -21.60 1.22
N GLY A 100 -10.99 -22.21 1.17
CA GLY A 100 -10.43 -22.80 -0.03
C GLY A 100 -9.73 -21.82 -0.98
N ILE A 101 -9.75 -20.51 -0.68
CA ILE A 101 -9.06 -19.50 -1.49
C ILE A 101 -7.62 -19.29 -0.98
N ASP A 102 -6.65 -19.48 -1.86
CA ASP A 102 -5.24 -19.19 -1.61
C ASP A 102 -4.98 -17.68 -1.80
N PHE A 103 -4.63 -16.99 -0.71
CA PHE A 103 -4.31 -15.56 -0.71
C PHE A 103 -2.82 -15.32 -0.48
N ARG A 104 -2.28 -14.31 -1.20
CA ARG A 104 -1.00 -13.68 -0.85
C ARG A 104 -1.24 -12.29 -0.28
N TYR A 105 -0.32 -11.90 0.61
CA TYR A 105 -0.33 -10.65 1.33
C TYR A 105 0.97 -9.91 1.05
N GLY A 106 0.91 -8.69 0.55
CA GLY A 106 2.13 -7.94 0.30
C GLY A 106 1.94 -6.57 -0.34
N TYR A 107 3.04 -5.99 -0.75
CA TYR A 107 3.12 -4.60 -1.20
C TYR A 107 3.82 -4.53 -2.55
N HIS A 108 3.40 -3.58 -3.39
CA HIS A 108 4.24 -3.19 -4.52
C HIS A 108 5.48 -2.44 -4.01
N ALA A 109 6.65 -2.83 -4.50
CA ALA A 109 7.92 -2.22 -4.10
C ALA A 109 8.00 -0.72 -4.47
N ILE A 110 7.30 -0.31 -5.53
CA ILE A 110 7.12 1.08 -5.93
C ILE A 110 5.61 1.31 -6.07
N PRO A 111 4.94 1.91 -5.06
CA PRO A 111 3.50 2.06 -5.09
C PRO A 111 3.07 3.13 -6.09
N SER A 112 1.88 2.95 -6.69
CA SER A 112 1.26 3.95 -7.58
C SER A 112 0.53 5.07 -6.83
N MET A 113 0.30 4.90 -5.52
CA MET A 113 -0.43 5.84 -4.67
C MET A 113 0.39 6.21 -3.45
N SER A 114 0.25 7.46 -3.00
CA SER A 114 0.79 7.94 -1.73
C SER A 114 -0.16 7.54 -0.60
N GLN A 115 0.09 6.37 -0.02
CA GLN A 115 -0.45 5.79 1.21
C GLN A 115 -0.14 4.30 1.15
N ILE A 116 0.47 3.71 2.19
CA ILE A 116 0.70 2.26 2.20
C ILE A 116 -0.65 1.52 2.17
N HIS A 117 -0.69 0.46 1.37
CA HIS A 117 -1.83 -0.45 1.31
C HIS A 117 -1.26 -1.85 1.11
N LEU A 118 -1.64 -2.75 2.00
CA LEU A 118 -1.35 -4.17 1.88
C LEU A 118 -2.36 -4.76 0.90
N HIS A 119 -1.85 -5.36 -0.18
CA HIS A 119 -2.66 -6.16 -1.07
C HIS A 119 -2.94 -7.52 -0.43
N MET A 120 -4.21 -7.86 -0.29
CA MET A 120 -4.66 -9.23 -0.06
C MET A 120 -5.27 -9.71 -1.38
N ILE A 121 -4.58 -10.63 -2.07
CA ILE A 121 -4.92 -11.01 -3.44
C ILE A 121 -4.94 -12.54 -3.62
N SER A 122 -6.04 -13.04 -4.17
CA SER A 122 -6.21 -14.46 -4.46
C SER A 122 -5.35 -14.92 -5.65
N GLN A 123 -4.89 -16.17 -5.62
CA GLN A 123 -3.79 -16.66 -6.47
C GLN A 123 -4.20 -17.27 -7.82
N GLU A 124 -5.49 -17.32 -8.13
CA GLU A 124 -6.02 -17.75 -9.43
C GLU A 124 -5.90 -16.65 -10.50
N PHE A 125 -5.86 -15.37 -10.10
CA PHE A 125 -5.71 -14.23 -11.00
C PHE A 125 -6.76 -14.18 -12.14
N ASP A 126 -7.96 -14.69 -11.88
CA ASP A 126 -9.09 -14.61 -12.80
C ASP A 126 -9.78 -13.25 -12.66
N SER A 127 -9.46 -12.33 -13.57
CA SER A 127 -10.12 -11.02 -13.61
C SER A 127 -10.06 -10.38 -15.00
N PRO A 128 -11.13 -9.72 -15.47
CA PRO A 128 -11.11 -8.91 -16.68
C PRO A 128 -10.15 -7.71 -16.60
N CYS A 129 -9.79 -7.22 -15.40
CA CYS A 129 -8.86 -6.10 -15.25
C CYS A 129 -7.37 -6.51 -15.29
N LEU A 130 -7.06 -7.80 -15.28
CA LEU A 130 -5.72 -8.31 -15.61
C LEU A 130 -5.48 -8.25 -17.12
N LYS A 131 -4.98 -7.11 -17.60
CA LYS A 131 -4.88 -6.78 -19.03
C LYS A 131 -3.47 -6.80 -19.62
N THR A 132 -2.45 -6.49 -18.81
CA THR A 132 -1.10 -6.26 -19.31
C THR A 132 -0.08 -7.14 -18.62
N LYS A 133 1.06 -7.36 -19.29
CA LYS A 133 2.24 -8.04 -18.72
C LYS A 133 2.71 -7.37 -17.43
N ARG A 134 2.65 -6.04 -17.39
CA ARG A 134 3.01 -5.25 -16.20
C ARG A 134 2.07 -5.54 -15.03
N HIS A 135 0.76 -5.67 -15.25
CA HIS A 135 -0.17 -6.09 -14.19
C HIS A 135 0.19 -7.48 -13.66
N TRP A 136 0.56 -8.43 -14.52
CA TRP A 136 0.96 -9.75 -14.06
C TRP A 136 2.25 -9.71 -13.24
N ASN A 137 3.29 -9.09 -13.79
CA ASN A 137 4.61 -9.03 -13.19
C ASN A 137 4.64 -8.21 -11.89
N SER A 138 3.72 -7.26 -11.69
CA SER A 138 3.66 -6.50 -10.44
C SER A 138 3.28 -7.37 -9.24
N PHE A 139 2.54 -8.47 -9.44
CA PHE A 139 2.15 -9.43 -8.39
C PHE A 139 2.96 -10.72 -8.41
N ASN A 140 3.49 -11.12 -9.57
CA ASN A 140 4.14 -12.43 -9.79
C ASN A 140 5.65 -12.32 -10.07
N SER A 141 6.30 -11.28 -9.56
CA SER A 141 7.75 -11.13 -9.55
C SER A 141 8.22 -10.57 -8.20
N ARG A 142 9.53 -10.32 -8.05
CA ARG A 142 10.09 -9.63 -6.86
C ARG A 142 9.59 -8.20 -6.69
N TYR A 143 8.82 -7.66 -7.64
CA TYR A 143 8.13 -6.39 -7.51
C TYR A 143 7.06 -6.43 -6.40
N PHE A 144 6.49 -7.60 -6.13
CA PHE A 144 5.59 -7.84 -5.01
C PHE A 144 6.39 -8.31 -3.79
N LEU A 145 6.49 -7.45 -2.78
CA LEU A 145 7.18 -7.72 -1.53
C LEU A 145 6.21 -8.41 -0.56
N ASP A 146 6.57 -9.59 -0.08
CA ASP A 146 5.77 -10.33 0.89
C ASP A 146 5.64 -9.55 2.20
N SER A 147 4.44 -9.53 2.78
CA SER A 147 4.17 -8.79 4.03
C SER A 147 5.11 -9.21 5.16
N LYS A 148 5.34 -10.52 5.32
CA LYS A 148 6.18 -11.07 6.39
C LYS A 148 7.64 -10.67 6.22
N ASP A 149 8.12 -10.62 4.98
CA ASP A 149 9.48 -10.16 4.67
C ASP A 149 9.65 -8.66 4.94
N VAL A 150 8.62 -7.85 4.62
CA VAL A 150 8.61 -6.41 4.92
C VAL A 150 8.62 -6.16 6.42
N ILE A 151 7.77 -6.86 7.18
CA ILE A 151 7.70 -6.78 8.65
C ILE A 151 9.05 -7.15 9.26
N ARG A 152 9.61 -8.31 8.89
CA ARG A 152 10.92 -8.77 9.38
C ARG A 152 12.03 -7.76 9.08
N CYS A 153 12.09 -7.23 7.86
CA CYS A 153 13.07 -6.23 7.46
C CYS A 153 12.96 -4.95 8.32
N LEU A 154 11.73 -4.50 8.58
CA LEU A 154 11.46 -3.32 9.40
C LEU A 154 11.84 -3.55 10.87
N GLU A 155 11.56 -4.72 11.42
CA GLU A 155 11.91 -5.11 12.79
C GLU A 155 13.42 -5.24 12.97
N GLU A 156 14.12 -5.88 12.04
CA GLU A 156 15.57 -6.11 12.16
C GLU A 156 16.36 -4.82 11.91
N ARG A 157 16.02 -4.10 10.85
CA ARG A 157 16.84 -3.00 10.31
C ARG A 157 16.30 -1.61 10.65
N GLY A 158 15.07 -1.51 11.15
CA GLY A 158 14.39 -0.25 11.41
C GLY A 158 13.95 0.51 10.15
N MET A 159 14.11 -0.09 8.97
CA MET A 159 13.75 0.49 7.68
C MET A 159 13.41 -0.61 6.66
N VAL A 160 12.56 -0.30 5.69
CA VAL A 160 12.30 -1.18 4.54
C VAL A 160 13.14 -0.73 3.35
N VAL A 161 14.06 -1.58 2.91
CA VAL A 161 14.80 -1.33 1.66
C VAL A 161 13.98 -1.85 0.48
N THR A 162 13.55 -0.92 -0.38
CA THR A 162 12.88 -1.24 -1.63
C THR A 162 13.85 -1.17 -2.81
N MET A 163 13.41 -1.64 -3.98
CA MET A 163 14.17 -1.52 -5.22
C MET A 163 14.19 -0.08 -5.76
N THR A 164 15.13 0.19 -6.67
CA THR A 164 15.18 1.42 -7.46
C THR A 164 14.14 1.38 -8.59
N PRO A 165 13.71 2.55 -9.12
CA PRO A 165 12.81 2.61 -10.28
C PRO A 165 13.31 1.80 -11.49
N VAL A 166 14.61 1.88 -11.79
CA VAL A 166 15.22 1.14 -12.89
C VAL A 166 15.14 -0.38 -12.67
N ALA A 167 15.39 -0.86 -11.45
CA ALA A 167 15.26 -2.27 -11.13
C ALA A 167 13.79 -2.74 -11.17
N GLY A 168 12.86 -1.90 -10.69
CA GLY A 168 11.43 -2.17 -10.78
C GLY A 168 10.94 -2.29 -12.21
N GLU A 169 11.38 -1.38 -13.09
CA GLU A 169 11.02 -1.40 -14.51
C GLU A 169 11.46 -2.70 -15.19
N LYS A 170 12.70 -3.14 -14.92
CA LYS A 170 13.22 -4.41 -15.42
C LYS A 170 12.36 -5.59 -15.01
N LEU A 171 11.84 -5.62 -13.77
CA LEU A 171 10.95 -6.68 -13.28
C LEU A 171 9.59 -6.65 -13.98
N LEU A 172 9.02 -5.45 -14.16
CA LEU A 172 7.72 -5.29 -14.83
C LEU A 172 7.75 -5.69 -16.31
N ASP A 173 8.91 -5.57 -16.96
CA ASP A 173 9.11 -5.91 -18.37
C ASP A 173 9.57 -7.35 -18.64
N GLN A 174 9.82 -8.15 -17.59
CA GLN A 174 10.20 -9.57 -17.74
C GLN A 174 9.19 -10.36 -18.59
N PRO A 175 9.63 -11.40 -19.32
CA PRO A 175 8.73 -12.33 -19.97
C PRO A 175 7.73 -12.92 -18.96
N LEU A 176 6.51 -13.20 -19.43
CA LEU A 176 5.50 -13.81 -18.58
C LEU A 176 5.94 -15.22 -18.15
N LYS A 177 5.71 -15.54 -16.88
CA LYS A 177 5.89 -16.87 -16.31
C LYS A 177 4.68 -17.20 -15.45
N CYS A 178 4.17 -18.43 -15.55
CA CYS A 178 3.14 -18.92 -14.66
C CYS A 178 3.65 -18.93 -13.20
N ASN A 179 2.78 -18.60 -12.25
CA ASN A 179 3.06 -18.60 -10.82
C ASN A 179 2.99 -20.02 -10.20
N LYS A 180 2.42 -21.00 -10.90
CA LYS A 180 2.21 -22.37 -10.41
C LYS A 180 3.05 -23.43 -11.14
N CYS A 181 3.57 -23.16 -12.34
CA CYS A 181 4.36 -24.13 -13.10
C CYS A 181 5.43 -23.47 -14.01
N VAL A 182 6.14 -24.29 -14.80
CA VAL A 182 7.23 -23.85 -15.69
C VAL A 182 6.77 -23.16 -16.99
N TYR A 183 5.46 -23.11 -17.26
CA TYR A 183 4.92 -22.54 -18.50
C TYR A 183 5.24 -21.04 -18.63
N ALA A 184 5.72 -20.65 -19.83
CA ALA A 184 6.05 -19.28 -20.20
C ALA A 184 5.13 -18.79 -21.33
N PRO A 185 4.01 -18.12 -21.02
CA PRO A 185 3.07 -17.64 -22.03
C PRO A 185 3.63 -16.49 -22.86
N GLN A 186 3.25 -16.44 -24.14
CA GLN A 186 3.67 -15.36 -25.04
C GLN A 186 2.91 -14.04 -24.79
N ASN A 187 1.69 -14.11 -24.27
CA ASN A 187 0.84 -12.95 -24.02
C ASN A 187 -0.20 -13.23 -22.92
N ILE A 188 -0.89 -12.17 -22.46
CA ILE A 188 -1.89 -12.25 -21.38
C ILE A 188 -3.07 -13.18 -21.72
N PRO A 189 -3.64 -13.17 -22.94
CA PRO A 189 -4.68 -14.14 -23.29
C PRO A 189 -4.26 -15.61 -23.11
N LYS A 190 -3.06 -15.98 -23.60
CA LYS A 190 -2.53 -17.35 -23.41
C LYS A 190 -2.25 -17.66 -21.94
N LEU A 191 -1.79 -16.68 -21.16
CA LEU A 191 -1.62 -16.84 -19.72
C LEU A 191 -2.96 -17.12 -19.04
N LYS A 192 -4.00 -16.32 -19.29
CA LYS A 192 -5.33 -16.51 -18.69
C LYS A 192 -5.92 -17.88 -19.03
N GLN A 193 -5.86 -18.28 -20.30
CA GLN A 193 -6.29 -19.62 -20.70
C GLN A 193 -5.51 -20.72 -19.97
N HIS A 194 -4.21 -20.51 -19.72
CA HIS A 194 -3.39 -21.44 -18.96
C HIS A 194 -3.75 -21.49 -17.47
N LEU A 195 -4.04 -20.34 -16.84
CA LEU A 195 -4.40 -20.28 -15.42
C LEU A 195 -5.64 -21.09 -15.09
N ASN A 196 -6.64 -21.11 -15.97
CA ASN A 196 -7.85 -21.92 -15.81
C ASN A 196 -7.57 -23.43 -15.69
N LYS A 197 -6.41 -23.91 -16.13
CA LYS A 197 -6.01 -25.31 -15.96
C LYS A 197 -5.59 -25.65 -14.53
N HIS A 198 -5.18 -24.64 -13.74
CA HIS A 198 -4.82 -24.82 -12.33
C HIS A 198 -6.03 -24.72 -11.39
N SER A 199 -7.13 -24.09 -11.84
CA SER A 199 -8.37 -23.97 -11.06
C SER A 199 -9.27 -25.21 -11.14
N ASN A 200 -9.00 -26.12 -12.08
CA ASN A 200 -9.80 -27.33 -12.33
C ASN A 200 -9.13 -28.62 -11.81
N ASN A 201 -8.13 -28.51 -10.94
CA ASN A 201 -7.42 -29.64 -10.32
C ASN A 201 -7.57 -29.60 -8.81
#